data_AF-A0A348WMC3-F1
#
_entry.id   AF-A0A348WMC3-F1
#
_cell.length_a   1.000
_cell.length_b   1.000
_cell.length_c   1.000
_cell.angle_alpha   90.00
_cell.angle_beta   90.00
_cell.angle_gamma   90.00
#
_symmetry.space_group_name_H-M   'P 1'
#
loop_
_entity.id
_entity.type
_entity.pdbx_description
1 polymer ?
#
loop_
_entity_poly.entity_id
_entity_poly.type
_entity_poly.pdbx_seq_one_letter_code
_entity_poly.pdbx_strand_id
1 'polypeptide(L)'
;DEVDEEEPSDEVSDEQLDDLLNEAAEVESSLTELTKDSDTEADKETEHVSTDQVGDADTSSSVDEYVDIDELMEQADSEEETDNYTSDNVGRVLGDEESESSPQDELDTADEERLGQLDLARAYLDMDEKEDAEDILVTLSEGEDEVAEEARVLLQRLQSE
;
A
#
# COMPACT_ATOMS: atom_id res chain seq x y z
N ASP A 1 42.23 -33.49 -2.23
CA ASP A 1 41.40 -33.00 -3.34
C ASP A 1 40.83 -31.67 -2.97
N GLU A 2 41.36 -30.65 -3.64
CA GLU A 2 40.73 -29.33 -3.76
C GLU A 2 39.52 -29.51 -4.67
N VAL A 3 38.34 -29.10 -4.20
CA VAL A 3 37.18 -28.87 -5.06
C VAL A 3 37.00 -27.35 -5.13
N ASP A 4 37.54 -26.83 -6.22
CA ASP A 4 37.27 -25.55 -6.85
C ASP A 4 35.93 -25.71 -7.58
N GLU A 5 34.87 -25.03 -7.14
CA GLU A 5 33.62 -24.90 -7.90
C GLU A 5 33.12 -23.46 -7.76
N GLU A 6 32.91 -22.83 -8.92
CA GLU A 6 32.80 -21.39 -9.13
C GLU A 6 31.46 -20.82 -8.67
N GLU A 7 31.49 -19.61 -8.12
CA GLU A 7 30.29 -18.82 -7.83
C GLU A 7 29.62 -18.39 -9.15
N PRO A 8 28.30 -18.60 -9.35
CA PRO A 8 27.60 -17.95 -10.44
C PRO A 8 27.44 -16.47 -10.07
N SER A 9 28.25 -15.62 -10.67
CA SER A 9 27.97 -14.18 -10.69
C SER A 9 26.68 -13.96 -11.48
N ASP A 10 25.59 -13.64 -10.79
CA ASP A 10 24.36 -13.06 -11.35
C ASP A 10 24.69 -11.65 -11.89
N GLU A 11 25.46 -11.61 -12.97
CA GLU A 11 25.67 -10.39 -13.77
C GLU A 11 24.38 -10.11 -14.54
N VAL A 12 23.61 -9.13 -14.05
CA VAL A 12 22.55 -8.50 -14.83
C VAL A 12 23.12 -8.04 -16.17
N SER A 13 22.56 -8.56 -17.25
CA SER A 13 23.04 -8.25 -18.59
C SER A 13 22.62 -6.83 -18.98
N ASP A 14 23.49 -6.09 -19.66
CA ASP A 14 23.20 -4.74 -20.16
C ASP A 14 21.90 -4.68 -21.00
N GLU A 15 21.53 -5.77 -21.66
CA GLU A 15 20.26 -5.87 -22.41
C GLU A 15 19.02 -5.89 -21.50
N GLN A 16 19.11 -6.45 -20.29
CA GLN A 16 18.01 -6.42 -19.33
C GLN A 16 17.83 -5.02 -18.73
N LEU A 17 18.92 -4.25 -18.59
CA LEU A 17 18.88 -2.86 -18.15
C LEU A 17 18.27 -1.95 -19.23
N ASP A 18 18.57 -2.21 -20.51
CA ASP A 18 18.01 -1.44 -21.63
C ASP A 18 16.49 -1.64 -21.76
N ASP A 19 16.01 -2.88 -21.59
CA ASP A 19 14.56 -3.18 -21.59
C ASP A 19 13.82 -2.45 -20.45
N LEU A 20 14.37 -2.45 -19.23
CA LEU A 20 13.79 -1.75 -18.08
C LEU A 20 13.74 -0.22 -18.29
N LEU A 21 14.78 0.36 -18.88
CA LEU A 21 14.83 1.80 -19.17
C LEU A 21 13.82 2.19 -20.25
N ASN A 22 13.60 1.33 -21.24
CA ASN A 22 12.64 1.57 -22.30
C ASN A 22 11.19 1.50 -21.78
N GLU A 23 10.89 0.54 -20.90
CA GLU A 23 9.58 0.41 -20.25
C GLU A 23 9.24 1.63 -19.40
N ALA A 24 10.21 2.15 -18.62
CA ALA A 24 10.03 3.35 -17.82
C ALA A 24 9.68 4.59 -18.69
N ALA A 25 10.28 4.71 -19.88
CA ALA A 25 10.01 5.82 -20.80
C ALA A 25 8.60 5.75 -21.42
N GLU A 26 8.07 4.55 -21.70
CA GLU A 26 6.70 4.39 -22.23
C GLU A 26 5.64 4.75 -21.18
N VAL A 27 5.90 4.45 -19.91
CA VAL A 27 5.01 4.80 -18.78
C VAL A 27 4.95 6.32 -18.57
N GLU A 28 6.10 7.01 -18.61
CA GLU A 28 6.15 8.47 -18.48
C GLU A 28 5.40 9.19 -19.62
N SER A 29 5.52 8.67 -20.85
CA SER A 29 4.78 9.19 -22.01
C SER A 29 3.26 9.02 -21.85
N SER A 30 2.80 7.91 -21.29
CA SER A 30 1.37 7.66 -21.06
C SER A 30 0.79 8.57 -19.99
N LEU A 31 1.54 8.85 -18.92
CA LEU A 31 1.13 9.73 -17.83
C LEU A 31 1.00 11.20 -18.27
N THR A 32 1.92 11.66 -19.12
CA THR A 32 1.92 13.03 -19.65
C THR A 32 0.82 13.29 -20.69
N GLU A 33 0.33 12.25 -21.37
CA GLU A 33 -0.83 12.37 -22.26
C GLU A 33 -2.15 12.48 -21.49
N LEU A 34 -2.30 11.71 -20.40
CA LEU A 34 -3.49 11.71 -19.53
C LEU A 34 -3.78 13.04 -18.80
N THR A 35 -2.74 13.84 -18.55
CA THR A 35 -2.87 15.10 -17.79
C THR A 35 -3.21 16.31 -18.67
N LYS A 36 -3.19 16.14 -20.00
CA LYS A 36 -3.33 17.26 -20.95
C LYS A 36 -4.78 17.66 -21.26
N ASP A 37 -5.76 16.85 -20.88
CA ASP A 37 -7.19 17.06 -21.16
C ASP A 37 -8.05 17.57 -19.97
N SER A 38 -7.48 17.76 -18.78
CA SER A 38 -8.25 18.06 -17.55
C SER A 38 -8.46 19.54 -17.21
N ASP A 39 -8.26 20.48 -18.14
CA ASP A 39 -8.30 21.93 -17.86
C ASP A 39 -9.51 22.69 -18.47
N THR A 40 -10.70 22.06 -18.55
CA THR A 40 -11.89 22.79 -19.07
C THR A 40 -13.20 22.53 -18.31
N GLU A 41 -13.82 23.64 -17.88
CA GLU A 41 -15.22 23.88 -17.47
C GLU A 41 -15.63 23.52 -16.03
N ALA A 42 -15.71 24.47 -15.09
CA ALA A 42 -16.73 25.53 -14.91
C ALA A 42 -18.00 25.09 -14.12
N ASP A 43 -18.07 25.60 -12.89
CA ASP A 43 -19.22 26.29 -12.28
C ASP A 43 -20.61 25.69 -12.49
N LYS A 44 -21.11 24.96 -11.47
CA LYS A 44 -22.55 24.89 -11.16
C LYS A 44 -22.78 24.90 -9.66
N GLU A 45 -22.92 26.11 -9.15
CA GLU A 45 -23.70 26.40 -7.94
C GLU A 45 -25.16 25.96 -8.19
N THR A 46 -25.64 24.93 -7.50
CA THR A 46 -27.08 24.62 -7.42
C THR A 46 -27.55 24.75 -5.97
N GLU A 47 -27.93 25.99 -5.68
CA GLU A 47 -29.04 26.45 -4.86
C GLU A 47 -29.85 25.37 -4.10
N HIS A 48 -29.87 25.50 -2.78
CA HIS A 48 -30.80 24.89 -1.85
C HIS A 48 -32.27 25.02 -2.32
N VAL A 49 -32.97 23.89 -2.51
CA VAL A 49 -34.44 23.83 -2.44
C VAL A 49 -34.83 23.06 -1.18
N SER A 50 -35.32 23.80 -0.18
CA SER A 50 -36.15 23.25 0.87
C SER A 50 -37.61 23.29 0.41
N THR A 51 -38.29 22.15 0.37
CA THR A 51 -39.75 22.08 0.46
C THR A 51 -40.20 20.76 1.08
N ASP A 52 -41.02 20.96 2.09
CA ASP A 52 -41.71 20.07 3.02
C ASP A 52 -42.79 19.21 2.33
N GLN A 53 -43.04 18.01 2.87
CA GLN A 53 -44.28 17.20 2.72
C GLN A 53 -44.56 16.60 1.31
N VAL A 54 -44.98 15.34 1.10
CA VAL A 54 -45.90 14.43 1.81
C VAL A 54 -45.53 12.99 1.39
N GLY A 55 -45.66 12.02 2.29
CA GLY A 55 -45.52 10.61 1.93
C GLY A 55 -46.52 10.18 0.85
N ASP A 56 -46.02 9.46 -0.15
CA ASP A 56 -46.82 8.56 -0.97
C ASP A 56 -45.95 7.34 -1.25
N ALA A 57 -46.50 6.17 -0.93
CA ALA A 57 -45.87 4.89 -1.14
C ALA A 57 -45.78 4.61 -2.64
N ASP A 58 -44.70 5.04 -3.27
CA ASP A 58 -44.42 4.71 -4.66
C ASP A 58 -43.34 3.63 -4.73
N THR A 59 -43.77 2.39 -4.45
CA THR A 59 -43.01 1.17 -4.73
C THR A 59 -43.10 0.82 -6.22
N SER A 60 -42.85 1.74 -7.15
CA SER A 60 -42.83 1.43 -8.59
C SER A 60 -42.22 2.54 -9.44
N SER A 61 -40.94 2.83 -9.24
CA SER A 61 -40.15 3.43 -10.31
C SER A 61 -38.73 2.89 -10.26
N SER A 62 -38.46 1.88 -11.09
CA SER A 62 -37.13 1.38 -11.45
C SER A 62 -36.20 2.51 -11.94
N VAL A 63 -35.66 3.28 -10.99
CA VAL A 63 -34.40 4.03 -11.09
C VAL A 63 -33.40 3.19 -10.26
N ASP A 64 -33.20 1.97 -10.75
CA ASP A 64 -32.58 0.85 -10.04
C ASP A 64 -31.05 0.87 -10.20
N GLU A 65 -30.40 1.91 -9.66
CA GLU A 65 -28.93 1.93 -9.54
C GLU A 65 -28.43 2.54 -8.21
N TYR A 66 -29.34 2.92 -7.33
CA TYR A 66 -28.99 3.24 -5.95
C TYR A 66 -29.64 2.21 -5.06
N VAL A 67 -28.81 1.48 -4.33
CA VAL A 67 -29.27 0.51 -3.35
C VAL A 67 -29.83 1.30 -2.16
N ASP A 68 -31.10 1.05 -1.81
CA ASP A 68 -31.73 1.69 -0.67
C ASP A 68 -31.08 1.19 0.62
N ILE A 69 -30.21 2.03 1.20
CA ILE A 69 -29.45 1.70 2.42
C ILE A 69 -30.39 1.45 3.60
N ASP A 70 -31.54 2.13 3.64
CA ASP A 70 -32.56 1.90 4.67
C ASP A 70 -33.16 0.49 4.57
N GLU A 71 -33.38 -0.04 3.36
CA GLU A 71 -33.84 -1.43 3.15
C GLU A 71 -32.75 -2.43 3.53
N LEU A 72 -31.48 -2.16 3.19
CA LEU A 72 -30.35 -2.99 3.60
C LEU A 72 -30.17 -3.03 5.13
N MET A 73 -30.38 -1.90 5.81
CA MET A 73 -30.24 -1.80 7.25
C MET A 73 -31.39 -2.54 7.96
N GLU A 74 -32.62 -2.42 7.46
CA GLU A 74 -33.75 -3.21 7.97
C GLU A 74 -33.57 -4.71 7.71
N GLN A 75 -33.01 -5.10 6.56
CA GLN A 75 -32.71 -6.49 6.24
C GLN A 75 -31.61 -7.05 7.17
N ALA A 76 -30.53 -6.29 7.40
CA ALA A 76 -29.45 -6.70 8.30
C ALA A 76 -29.90 -6.85 9.75
N ASP A 77 -30.76 -5.95 10.25
CA ASP A 77 -31.34 -6.06 11.61
C ASP A 77 -32.39 -7.19 11.72
N SER A 78 -33.01 -7.58 10.61
CA SER A 78 -34.02 -8.65 10.56
C SER A 78 -33.40 -10.05 10.42
N GLU A 79 -32.17 -10.16 9.93
CA GLU A 79 -31.41 -11.41 9.93
C GLU A 79 -30.99 -11.74 11.36
N GLU A 80 -31.30 -12.98 11.81
CA GLU A 80 -30.87 -13.47 13.11
C GLU A 80 -29.34 -13.35 13.20
N GLU A 81 -28.82 -12.62 14.20
CA GLU A 81 -27.38 -12.46 14.45
C GLU A 81 -26.76 -13.83 14.75
N THR A 82 -26.46 -14.58 13.70
CA THR A 82 -25.68 -15.81 13.80
C THR A 82 -24.23 -15.35 13.87
N ASP A 83 -23.68 -15.34 15.09
CA ASP A 83 -22.25 -15.13 15.32
C ASP A 83 -21.44 -16.19 14.56
N ASN A 84 -21.10 -15.89 13.31
CA ASN A 84 -20.26 -16.76 12.48
C ASN A 84 -18.78 -16.66 12.85
N TYR A 85 -18.42 -15.72 13.74
CA TYR A 85 -17.07 -15.46 14.25
C TYR A 85 -16.70 -16.30 15.48
N THR A 86 -17.28 -17.49 15.64
CA THR A 86 -16.81 -18.44 16.65
C THR A 86 -15.43 -18.96 16.26
N SER A 87 -14.56 -19.20 17.25
CA SER A 87 -13.19 -19.69 17.02
C SER A 87 -13.15 -20.97 16.17
N ASP A 88 -14.22 -21.77 16.21
CA ASP A 88 -14.40 -22.97 15.40
C ASP A 88 -14.53 -22.70 13.88
N ASN A 89 -15.03 -21.53 13.48
CA ASN A 89 -15.20 -21.15 12.07
C ASN A 89 -13.99 -20.39 11.48
N VAL A 90 -13.11 -19.85 12.32
CA VAL A 90 -11.91 -19.10 11.88
C VAL A 90 -10.99 -19.98 11.03
N GLY A 91 -10.81 -21.25 11.41
CA GLY A 91 -10.01 -22.22 10.63
C GLY A 91 -10.64 -22.64 9.30
N ARG A 92 -11.89 -22.26 9.03
CA ARG A 92 -12.56 -22.50 7.74
C ARG A 92 -12.40 -21.32 6.78
N VAL A 93 -12.25 -20.10 7.31
CA VAL A 93 -12.03 -18.87 6.53
C VAL A 93 -10.56 -18.72 6.17
N LEU A 94 -9.66 -19.03 7.11
CA LEU A 94 -8.23 -19.18 6.86
C LEU A 94 -7.98 -20.55 6.21
N GLY A 95 -8.47 -20.72 4.98
CA GLY A 95 -8.31 -21.96 4.22
C GLY A 95 -6.92 -22.55 4.48
N ASP A 96 -6.89 -23.82 4.87
CA ASP A 96 -5.69 -24.64 4.96
C ASP A 96 -5.23 -24.90 3.50
N GLU A 97 -4.85 -23.82 2.83
CA GLU A 97 -4.06 -23.84 1.61
C GLU A 97 -2.73 -24.34 2.11
N GLU A 98 -2.49 -25.63 1.90
CA GLU A 98 -1.19 -26.26 2.00
C GLU A 98 -0.19 -25.26 1.43
N SER A 99 0.54 -24.57 2.33
CA SER A 99 1.43 -23.50 1.94
C SER A 99 2.54 -24.19 1.17
N GLU A 100 2.37 -24.28 -0.14
CA GLU A 100 3.45 -24.47 -1.08
C GLU A 100 4.39 -23.31 -0.75
N SER A 101 5.38 -23.61 0.08
CA SER A 101 6.49 -22.73 0.38
C SER A 101 7.10 -22.39 -0.96
N SER A 102 6.61 -21.28 -1.53
CA SER A 102 7.37 -20.50 -2.49
C SER A 102 8.74 -20.33 -1.85
N PRO A 103 9.84 -20.43 -2.60
CA PRO A 103 11.13 -20.05 -2.07
C PRO A 103 11.06 -18.54 -1.82
N GLN A 104 10.50 -18.15 -0.68
CA GLN A 104 10.83 -16.90 -0.02
C GLN A 104 12.33 -17.03 0.19
N ASP A 105 13.10 -16.24 -0.56
CA ASP A 105 14.35 -15.74 -0.06
C ASP A 105 14.06 -15.26 1.36
N GLU A 106 14.41 -16.10 2.35
CA GLU A 106 14.28 -15.81 3.77
C GLU A 106 15.31 -14.72 4.08
N LEU A 107 15.04 -13.49 3.63
CA LEU A 107 15.48 -12.33 4.38
C LEU A 107 14.89 -12.54 5.77
N ASP A 108 15.76 -12.55 6.78
CA ASP A 108 15.34 -12.80 8.16
C ASP A 108 14.22 -11.79 8.46
N THR A 109 13.13 -12.21 9.09
CA THR A 109 12.00 -11.29 9.38
C THR A 109 12.44 -10.02 10.13
N ALA A 110 13.57 -10.09 10.83
CA ALA A 110 14.25 -8.97 11.46
C ALA A 110 14.84 -7.96 10.45
N ASP A 111 15.35 -8.41 9.30
CA ASP A 111 15.92 -7.57 8.26
C ASP A 111 14.82 -6.79 7.52
N GLU A 112 13.66 -7.41 7.26
CA GLU A 112 12.52 -6.73 6.64
C GLU A 112 11.91 -5.67 7.56
N GLU A 113 11.80 -5.95 8.86
CA GLU A 113 11.35 -4.96 9.86
C GLU A 113 12.31 -3.76 9.92
N ARG A 114 13.63 -4.02 9.94
CA ARG A 114 14.65 -2.96 9.97
C ARG A 114 14.61 -2.10 8.70
N LEU A 115 14.41 -2.72 7.53
CA LEU A 115 14.23 -1.99 6.28
C LEU A 115 12.97 -1.12 6.30
N GLY A 116 11.85 -1.64 6.80
CA GLY A 116 10.62 -0.86 6.96
C GLY A 116 10.78 0.32 7.93
N GLN A 117 11.55 0.15 9.01
CA GLN A 117 11.88 1.25 9.93
C GLN A 117 12.76 2.32 9.27
N LEU A 118 13.70 1.93 8.38
CA LEU A 118 14.51 2.87 7.62
C LEU A 118 13.64 3.71 6.68
N ASP A 119 12.69 3.09 5.99
CA ASP A 119 11.73 3.80 5.13
C ASP A 119 10.81 4.73 5.91
N LEU A 120 10.37 4.30 7.10
CA LEU A 120 9.62 5.16 8.02
C LEU A 120 10.45 6.39 8.45
N ALA A 121 11.73 6.21 8.76
CA ALA A 121 12.61 7.33 9.11
C ALA A 121 12.78 8.31 7.93
N ARG A 122 12.88 7.83 6.69
CA ARG A 122 12.90 8.69 5.49
C ARG A 122 11.61 9.49 5.35
N ALA A 123 10.45 8.89 5.58
CA ALA A 123 9.18 9.60 5.56
C ALA A 123 9.11 10.71 6.62
N TYR A 124 9.65 10.48 7.82
CA TYR A 124 9.76 11.51 8.85
C TYR A 124 10.68 12.66 8.45
N LEU A 125 11.79 12.38 7.75
CA LEU A 125 12.65 13.43 7.18
C LEU A 125 11.91 14.28 6.15
N ASP A 126 11.12 13.66 5.28
CA ASP A 126 10.32 14.37 4.27
C ASP A 126 9.23 15.26 4.90
N MET A 127 8.78 14.92 6.12
CA MET A 127 7.82 15.69 6.91
C MET A 127 8.47 16.75 7.81
N ASP A 128 9.79 16.96 7.72
CA ASP A 128 10.58 17.82 8.63
C ASP A 128 10.55 17.38 10.12
N GLU A 129 10.11 16.15 10.41
CA GLU A 129 10.04 15.55 11.75
C GLU A 129 11.39 14.90 12.12
N LYS A 130 12.43 15.74 12.21
CA LYS A 130 13.84 15.29 12.36
C LYS A 130 14.13 14.58 13.68
N GLU A 131 13.47 14.95 14.76
CA GLU A 131 13.68 14.35 16.09
C GLU A 131 13.20 12.89 16.09
N ASP A 132 12.00 12.63 15.56
CA ASP A 132 11.45 11.28 15.44
C ASP A 132 12.25 10.43 14.43
N ALA A 133 12.70 11.03 13.33
CA ALA A 133 13.60 10.36 12.38
C ALA A 133 14.94 9.98 13.03
N GLU A 134 15.54 10.87 13.82
CA GLU A 134 16.83 10.63 14.48
C GLU A 134 16.73 9.46 15.47
N ASP A 135 15.68 9.39 16.28
CA ASP A 135 15.49 8.31 17.25
C ASP A 135 15.43 6.91 16.59
N ILE A 136 14.74 6.81 15.44
CA ILE A 136 14.67 5.56 14.66
C ILE A 136 16.04 5.23 14.07
N LEU A 137 16.70 6.21 13.43
CA LEU A 137 17.99 5.98 12.77
C LEU A 137 19.10 5.63 13.77
N VAL A 138 19.09 6.20 14.98
CA VAL A 138 20.05 5.85 16.05
C VAL A 138 19.91 4.37 16.38
N THR A 139 18.68 3.89 16.58
CA THR A 139 18.40 2.49 16.88
C THR A 139 18.84 1.56 15.73
N LEU A 140 18.60 1.95 14.48
CA LEU A 140 19.02 1.18 13.31
C LEU A 140 20.55 1.14 13.14
N SER A 141 21.23 2.24 13.45
CA SER A 141 22.69 2.38 13.28
C SER A 141 23.55 1.48 14.17
N GLU A 142 22.95 0.84 15.19
CA GLU A 142 23.64 -0.08 16.10
C GLU A 142 23.95 -1.45 15.45
N GLY A 143 23.35 -1.77 14.30
CA GLY A 143 23.59 -3.02 13.56
C GLY A 143 24.89 -3.00 12.72
N GLU A 144 25.21 -4.14 12.09
CA GLU A 144 26.37 -4.29 11.19
C GLU A 144 25.94 -4.57 9.74
N ASP A 145 24.64 -4.47 9.48
CA ASP A 145 23.95 -4.68 8.21
C ASP A 145 23.95 -3.43 7.31
N GLU A 146 23.56 -3.61 6.04
CA GLU A 146 23.49 -2.51 5.06
C GLU A 146 22.53 -1.40 5.50
N VAL A 147 21.40 -1.78 6.13
CA VAL A 147 20.43 -0.84 6.71
C VAL A 147 21.07 0.01 7.82
N ALA A 148 21.93 -0.57 8.66
CA ALA A 148 22.62 0.19 9.70
C ALA A 148 23.64 1.20 9.11
N GLU A 149 24.33 0.82 8.03
CA GLU A 149 25.24 1.74 7.35
C GLU A 149 24.48 2.90 6.69
N GLU A 150 23.36 2.61 6.04
CA GLU A 150 22.51 3.67 5.49
C GLU A 150 21.96 4.59 6.60
N ALA A 151 21.53 4.02 7.72
CA ALA A 151 21.07 4.81 8.86
C ALA A 151 22.16 5.76 9.39
N ARG A 152 23.43 5.33 9.44
CA ARG A 152 24.56 6.19 9.80
C ARG A 152 24.76 7.33 8.81
N VAL A 153 24.64 7.06 7.51
CA VAL A 153 24.76 8.09 6.46
C VAL A 153 23.67 9.15 6.63
N LEU A 154 22.42 8.73 6.86
CA LEU A 154 21.30 9.63 7.10
C LEU A 154 21.47 10.46 8.38
N LEU A 155 21.91 9.84 9.48
CA LEU A 155 22.26 10.54 10.72
C LEU A 155 23.35 11.58 10.52
N GLN A 156 24.42 11.23 9.80
CA GLN A 156 25.51 12.16 9.53
C GLN A 156 25.02 13.35 8.70
N ARG A 157 24.12 13.10 7.74
CA ARG A 157 23.50 14.15 6.93
C ARG A 157 22.66 15.10 7.78
N LEU A 158 21.83 14.56 8.68
CA LEU A 158 21.06 15.34 9.65
C LEU A 158 21.94 16.24 10.53
N GLN A 159 23.05 15.69 11.05
CA GLN A 159 23.96 16.40 11.95
C GLN A 159 24.82 17.45 11.22
N SER A 160 24.95 17.35 9.90
CA SER A 160 25.74 18.25 9.07
C SER A 160 24.92 19.41 8.48
N GLU A 161 23.60 19.40 8.68
CA GLU A 161 22.68 20.45 8.23
C GLU A 161 22.59 21.61 9.24
#